data_AF-A0A6M0BY84-F1
#
_entry.id   AF-A0A6M0BY84-F1
#
_cell.length_a   1.000
_cell.length_b   1.000
_cell.length_c   1.000
_cell.angle_alpha   90.00
_cell.angle_beta   90.00
_cell.angle_gamma   90.00
#
_symmetry.space_group_name_H-M   'P 1'
#
loop_
_entity.id
_entity.type
_entity.pdbx_description
1 polymer ?
#
loop_
_entity_poly.entity_id
_entity_poly.type
_entity_poly.pdbx_seq_one_letter_code
_entity_poly.pdbx_strand_id
1 'polypeptide(L)'
;MLASERVMHRTFAQVIANYHPFAEYLGYQEAEDGFIVYYDGGNGQQGMLVDVEGNIIADTTVGTTRTMGLLGLGAAIISGLMGDY
;
A
#
# COMPACT_ATOMS: atom_id res chain seq x y z
N MET A 1 4.16 -17.10 11.69
CA MET A 1 3.94 -16.82 10.27
C MET A 1 3.44 -18.08 9.58
N LEU A 2 2.20 -18.04 9.09
CA LEU A 2 1.55 -19.18 8.43
C LEU A 2 2.04 -19.34 6.98
N ALA A 3 1.83 -20.53 6.39
CA ALA A 3 2.20 -20.77 4.99
C ALA A 3 1.44 -19.84 4.04
N SER A 4 0.15 -19.58 4.30
CA SER A 4 -0.68 -18.64 3.56
C SER A 4 -0.12 -17.22 3.59
N GLU A 5 0.26 -16.74 4.77
CA GLU A 5 0.86 -15.42 4.98
C GLU A 5 2.16 -15.24 4.17
N ARG A 6 3.02 -16.27 4.12
CA ARG A 6 4.23 -16.25 3.28
C ARG A 6 3.92 -16.13 1.78
N VAL A 7 2.85 -16.79 1.32
CA VAL A 7 2.41 -16.65 -0.08
C VAL A 7 1.95 -15.22 -0.32
N MET A 8 1.15 -14.64 0.58
CA MET A 8 0.68 -13.25 0.47
C MET A 8 1.83 -12.25 0.39
N HIS A 9 2.82 -12.33 1.29
CA HIS A 9 4.00 -11.47 1.23
C HIS A 9 4.76 -11.61 -0.10
N ARG A 10 4.91 -12.82 -0.63
CA ARG A 10 5.57 -13.03 -1.93
C ARG A 10 4.76 -12.42 -3.07
N THR A 11 3.44 -12.60 -3.07
CA THR A 11 2.55 -12.05 -4.09
C THR A 11 2.62 -10.53 -4.09
N PHE A 12 2.46 -9.88 -2.93
CA PHE A 12 2.50 -8.41 -2.86
C PHE A 12 3.87 -7.84 -3.20
N ALA A 13 4.96 -8.49 -2.79
CA ALA A 13 6.30 -8.10 -3.21
C ALA A 13 6.46 -8.15 -4.74
N GLN A 14 5.88 -9.14 -5.42
CA GLN A 14 5.89 -9.20 -6.88
C GLN A 14 5.02 -8.10 -7.52
N VAL A 15 3.86 -7.79 -6.95
CA VAL A 15 3.02 -6.68 -7.44
C VAL A 15 3.78 -5.37 -7.34
N ILE A 16 4.44 -5.10 -6.21
CA ILE A 16 5.29 -3.91 -6.03
C ILE A 16 6.44 -3.91 -7.02
N ALA A 17 7.18 -5.01 -7.18
CA ALA A 17 8.29 -5.05 -8.14
C ALA A 17 7.84 -4.82 -9.60
N ASN A 18 6.63 -5.24 -9.96
CA ASN A 18 6.06 -5.04 -11.30
C ASN A 18 5.54 -3.61 -11.52
N TYR A 19 4.92 -3.02 -10.50
CA TYR A 19 4.24 -1.74 -10.61
C TYR A 19 5.13 -0.55 -10.22
N HIS A 20 6.00 -0.76 -9.23
CA HIS A 20 7.02 0.18 -8.73
C HIS A 20 8.40 -0.50 -8.68
N PRO A 21 9.11 -0.62 -9.82
CA PRO A 21 10.36 -1.40 -9.92
C PRO A 21 11.49 -0.96 -8.99
N PHE A 22 11.44 0.28 -8.51
CA PHE A 22 12.44 0.85 -7.61
C PHE A 22 11.96 0.94 -6.15
N ALA A 23 10.74 0.46 -5.86
CA ALA A 23 10.20 0.51 -4.52
C ALA A 23 10.53 -0.73 -3.71
N GLU A 24 10.78 -0.55 -2.42
CA GLU A 24 10.97 -1.63 -1.48
C GLU A 24 9.63 -2.02 -0.84
N TYR A 25 9.27 -3.30 -0.89
CA TYR A 25 8.08 -3.81 -0.22
C TYR A 25 8.29 -3.86 1.30
N LEU A 26 7.38 -3.24 2.06
CA LEU A 26 7.49 -3.12 3.52
C LEU A 26 6.53 -4.06 4.27
N GLY A 27 5.40 -4.41 3.67
CA GLY A 27 4.39 -5.25 4.31
C GLY A 27 2.99 -4.98 3.78
N TYR A 28 1.99 -5.60 4.42
CA TYR A 28 0.59 -5.34 4.10
C TYR A 28 -0.27 -5.32 5.36
N GLN A 29 -1.46 -4.75 5.23
CA GLN A 29 -2.52 -4.76 6.23
C GLN A 29 -3.85 -5.11 5.57
N GLU A 30 -4.68 -5.90 6.24
CA GLU A 30 -6.05 -6.19 5.80
C GLU A 30 -6.93 -4.94 5.91
N ALA A 31 -7.74 -4.71 4.90
CA ALA A 31 -8.74 -3.65 4.82
C ALA A 31 -10.11 -4.25 4.46
N GLU A 32 -11.18 -3.50 4.65
CA GLU A 32 -12.55 -3.96 4.38
C GLU A 32 -12.73 -4.47 2.94
N ASP A 33 -12.09 -3.81 1.97
CA ASP A 33 -12.18 -4.12 0.55
C ASP A 33 -10.97 -4.88 -0.02
N GLY A 34 -10.05 -5.38 0.84
CA GLY A 34 -8.87 -6.11 0.39
C GLY A 34 -7.63 -5.89 1.26
N PHE A 35 -6.53 -5.42 0.67
CA PHE A 35 -5.23 -5.31 1.31
C PHE A 35 -4.57 -3.98 0.99
N ILE A 36 -4.10 -3.29 2.02
CA ILE A 36 -3.20 -2.14 1.87
C ILE A 36 -1.78 -2.67 1.87
N VAL A 37 -1.09 -2.51 0.76
CA VAL A 37 0.29 -2.91 0.54
C VAL A 37 1.19 -1.69 0.73
N TYR A 38 2.11 -1.77 1.69
CA TYR A 38 3.05 -0.70 2.00
C TYR A 38 4.38 -0.91 1.27
N TYR A 39 4.92 0.18 0.74
CA TYR A 39 6.20 0.18 0.04
C TYR A 39 6.95 1.51 0.22
N ASP A 40 8.27 1.51 0.12
CA ASP A 40 9.07 2.74 0.08
C ASP A 40 9.37 3.12 -1.37
N GLY A 41 8.77 4.23 -1.83
CA GLY A 41 8.86 4.70 -3.22
C GLY A 41 9.89 5.82 -3.43
N GLY A 42 10.96 5.87 -2.64
CA GLY A 42 12.03 6.88 -2.75
C GLY A 42 11.66 8.26 -2.19
N ASN A 43 10.38 8.58 -2.12
CA ASN A 43 9.82 9.74 -1.42
C ASN A 43 9.29 9.38 -0.01
N GLY A 44 9.67 8.21 0.50
CA GLY A 44 9.22 7.66 1.77
C GLY A 44 8.15 6.57 1.62
N GLN A 45 7.61 6.16 2.77
CA GLN A 45 6.61 5.10 2.86
C GLN A 45 5.28 5.52 2.21
N GLN A 46 4.77 4.62 1.39
CA GLN A 46 3.58 4.77 0.57
C GLN A 46 2.71 3.52 0.67
N GLY A 47 1.46 3.63 0.19
CA GLY A 47 0.46 2.59 0.31
C GLY A 47 -0.35 2.41 -0.98
N MET A 48 -0.65 1.15 -1.29
CA MET A 48 -1.47 0.77 -2.44
C MET A 48 -2.57 -0.18 -1.99
N LEU A 49 -3.82 0.12 -2.33
CA LEU A 49 -4.96 -0.76 -2.05
C LEU A 49 -5.11 -1.76 -3.19
N VAL A 50 -5.10 -3.04 -2.84
CA VAL A 50 -5.28 -4.18 -3.73
C VAL A 50 -6.54 -4.93 -3.30
N ASP A 51 -7.44 -5.22 -4.23
CA ASP A 51 -8.63 -6.03 -3.92
C ASP A 51 -8.29 -7.52 -3.74
N VAL A 52 -9.29 -8.31 -3.36
CA VAL A 52 -9.15 -9.76 -3.17
C VAL A 52 -8.87 -10.52 -4.49
N GLU A 53 -9.10 -9.91 -5.64
CA GLU A 53 -8.82 -10.47 -6.97
C GLU A 53 -7.41 -10.10 -7.46
N GLY A 54 -6.69 -9.23 -6.73
CA GLY A 54 -5.35 -8.76 -7.06
C GLY A 54 -5.32 -7.50 -7.93
N ASN A 55 -6.45 -6.82 -8.14
CA ASN A 55 -6.49 -5.57 -8.88
C ASN A 55 -6.08 -4.41 -7.97
N ILE A 56 -5.33 -3.45 -8.53
CA ILE A 56 -4.96 -2.22 -7.83
C ILE A 56 -6.15 -1.26 -7.89
N ILE A 57 -6.76 -1.00 -6.74
CA ILE A 57 -7.92 -0.09 -6.61
C ILE A 57 -7.44 1.36 -6.47
N ALA A 58 -6.37 1.57 -5.72
CA ALA A 58 -5.83 2.90 -5.46
C ALA A 58 -4.34 2.86 -5.10
N ASP A 59 -3.62 3.93 -5.40
CA ASP A 59 -2.18 4.05 -5.16
C ASP A 59 -1.80 5.49 -4.80
N THR A 60 -0.92 5.66 -3.83
CA THR A 60 -0.49 6.98 -3.34
C THR A 60 0.62 7.65 -4.17
N THR A 61 1.39 6.90 -4.97
CA THR A 61 2.49 7.46 -5.82
C THR A 61 1.97 8.16 -7.06
N VAL A 62 1.03 7.54 -7.76
CA VAL A 62 0.46 8.07 -8.99
C VAL A 62 -0.58 9.06 -8.54
N GLY A 63 -0.32 10.38 -8.63
CA GLY A 63 -1.13 11.53 -8.16
C GLY A 63 -2.62 11.53 -8.55
N THR A 64 -3.30 10.46 -8.21
CA THR A 64 -4.63 10.06 -8.60
C THR A 64 -5.37 9.93 -7.28
N THR A 65 -5.69 11.11 -6.76
CA THR A 65 -6.82 11.35 -5.88
C THR A 65 -8.07 10.79 -6.56
N ARG A 66 -8.26 9.48 -6.55
CA ARG A 66 -9.50 8.86 -6.99
C ARG A 66 -10.14 8.13 -5.81
N THR A 67 -11.12 8.88 -5.31
CA THR A 67 -12.40 8.39 -4.81
C THR A 67 -12.43 8.05 -3.32
N MET A 68 -12.51 9.11 -2.50
CA MET A 68 -13.17 9.23 -1.19
C MET A 68 -12.91 8.22 -0.04
N GLY A 69 -12.47 6.99 -0.28
CA GLY A 69 -12.05 6.03 0.76
C GLY A 69 -10.60 6.25 1.22
N LEU A 70 -9.73 6.75 0.34
CA LEU A 70 -8.33 7.03 0.68
C LEU A 70 -8.11 8.29 1.52
N LEU A 71 -9.12 9.13 1.72
CA LEU A 71 -8.96 10.30 2.61
C LEU A 71 -8.71 9.87 4.06
N GLY A 72 -9.15 8.67 4.47
CA GLY A 72 -8.80 8.11 5.78
C GLY A 72 -7.35 7.62 5.85
N LEU A 73 -6.84 6.98 4.79
CA LEU A 73 -5.48 6.44 4.75
C LEU A 73 -4.41 7.50 4.46
N GLY A 74 -4.69 8.42 3.53
CA GLY A 74 -3.83 9.57 3.24
C GLY A 74 -3.74 10.57 4.40
N ALA A 75 -4.84 10.82 5.11
CA ALA A 75 -4.81 11.68 6.29
C ALA A 75 -4.11 11.00 7.48
N ALA A 76 -4.19 9.67 7.65
CA ALA A 76 -3.46 8.97 8.70
C ALA A 76 -1.93 9.00 8.48
N ILE A 77 -1.48 8.82 7.23
CA ILE A 77 -0.05 8.88 6.89
C ILE A 77 0.47 10.33 6.99
N ILE A 78 -0.29 11.32 6.51
CA ILE A 78 0.12 12.74 6.61
C ILE A 78 0.04 13.26 8.05
N SER A 79 -0.96 12.86 8.84
CA SER A 79 -1.08 13.29 10.25
C SER A 79 -0.01 12.65 11.14
N GLY A 80 0.45 11.43 10.81
CA GLY A 80 1.61 10.81 11.49
C GLY A 80 2.93 11.52 11.23
N LEU A 81 3.05 12.23 10.11
CA LEU A 81 4.23 13.03 9.73
C LEU A 81 4.17 14.49 10.20
N MET A 82 3.00 15.00 10.60
CA MET A 82 2.82 16.36 11.12
C MET A 82 2.52 16.42 12.63
N GLY A 83 2.62 15.29 13.34
CA GLY A 83 2.33 15.16 14.77
C GLY A 83 3.52 15.39 15.71
N ASP A 84 4.66 15.84 15.22
CA ASP A 84 5.86 16.15 16.02
C ASP A 84 6.19 17.65 15.92
N TYR A 85 5.49 18.45 16.73
CA TYR A 85 5.85 19.83 17.10
C TYR A 85 5.79 19.96 18.62
#